data_AF-A0A147KM19-F1
#
_entry.id   AF-A0A147KM19-F1
#
_cell.length_a   1.000
_cell.length_b   1.000
_cell.length_c   1.000
_cell.angle_alpha   90.00
_cell.angle_beta   90.00
_cell.angle_gamma   90.00
#
_symmetry.space_group_name_H-M   'P 1'
#
loop_
_entity.id
_entity.type
_entity.pdbx_description
1 polymer ?
#
loop_
_entity_poly.entity_id
_entity_poly.type
_entity_poly.pdbx_seq_one_letter_code
_entity_poly.pdbx_strand_id
1 'polypeptide(L)'
;MVELADNRPRWRQVHEIIRERIRSGHYQPGTRIPSVIQLQEEFGIATATGQKVMRALRADGLIYTEPGMGSFVVEQLPEEPGD
;
A
#
# COMPACT_ATOMS: atom_id res chain seq x y z
N MET A 1 -20.14 5.62 12.89
CA MET A 1 -20.48 5.71 11.45
C MET A 1 -19.52 6.75 10.90
N VAL A 2 -18.41 6.35 10.28
CA VAL A 2 -17.44 7.33 9.76
C VAL A 2 -17.97 7.82 8.43
N GLU A 3 -18.38 9.08 8.41
CA GLU A 3 -18.85 9.79 7.22
C GLU A 3 -17.81 9.70 6.10
N LEU A 4 -18.16 9.00 5.03
CA LEU A 4 -17.46 8.98 3.75
C LEU A 4 -17.70 10.32 3.03
N ALA A 5 -17.44 11.45 3.68
CA ALA A 5 -17.39 12.74 3.03
C ALA A 5 -16.01 12.87 2.37
N ASP A 6 -15.75 12.16 1.26
CA ASP A 6 -14.43 12.28 0.66
C ASP A 6 -14.33 12.07 -0.84
N ASN A 7 -14.13 13.20 -1.54
CA ASN A 7 -13.64 13.28 -2.91
C ASN A 7 -12.19 12.79 -3.07
N ARG A 8 -11.57 12.22 -2.01
CA ARG A 8 -10.25 11.58 -2.09
C ARG A 8 -10.30 10.37 -3.03
N PRO A 9 -9.35 10.28 -3.97
CA PRO A 9 -9.34 9.21 -4.94
C PRO A 9 -9.06 7.87 -4.26
N ARG A 10 -9.77 6.80 -4.69
CA ARG A 10 -9.70 5.46 -4.07
C ARG A 10 -8.29 4.93 -3.85
N TRP A 11 -7.35 5.21 -4.76
CA TRP A 11 -5.95 4.81 -4.59
C TRP A 11 -5.30 5.42 -3.33
N ARG A 12 -5.65 6.65 -2.94
CA ARG A 12 -5.07 7.29 -1.75
C ARG A 12 -5.58 6.61 -0.47
N GLN A 13 -6.86 6.27 -0.43
CA GLN A 13 -7.45 5.56 0.71
C GLN A 13 -6.80 4.18 0.90
N VAL A 14 -6.64 3.40 -0.17
CA VAL A 14 -5.99 2.08 -0.11
C VAL A 14 -4.51 2.22 0.28
N HIS A 15 -3.81 3.24 -0.23
CA HIS A 15 -2.44 3.52 0.15
C HIS A 15 -2.29 3.78 1.65
N GLU A 16 -3.13 4.67 2.21
CA GLU A 16 -3.13 4.98 3.65
C GLU A 16 -3.42 3.72 4.50
N ILE A 17 -4.40 2.91 4.10
CA ILE A 17 -4.73 1.65 4.80
C ILE A 17 -3.54 0.69 4.82
N ILE A 18 -2.86 0.49 3.68
CA ILE A 18 -1.71 -0.42 3.61
C ILE A 18 -0.53 0.13 4.41
N ARG A 19 -0.26 1.44 4.32
CA ARG A 19 0.77 2.13 5.11
C ARG A 19 0.54 1.92 6.60
N GLU A 20 -0.70 2.09 7.07
CA GLU A 20 -1.04 1.90 8.47
C GLU A 20 -0.92 0.43 8.88
N ARG A 21 -1.33 -0.54 8.05
CA ARG A 21 -1.13 -1.97 8.31
C ARG A 21 0.35 -2.34 8.43
N ILE A 22 1.19 -1.79 7.55
CA ILE A 22 2.65 -1.98 7.61
C ILE A 22 3.19 -1.41 8.94
N ARG A 23 2.81 -0.19 9.30
CA ARG A 23 3.25 0.47 10.53
C ARG A 23 2.75 -0.19 11.81
N SER A 24 1.53 -0.70 11.78
CA SER A 24 0.93 -1.44 12.89
C SER A 24 1.55 -2.82 13.07
N GLY A 25 2.45 -3.25 12.19
CA GLY A 25 3.07 -4.58 12.23
C GLY A 25 2.19 -5.71 11.70
N HIS A 26 1.05 -5.39 11.05
CA HIS A 26 0.21 -6.38 10.41
C HIS A 26 0.91 -7.03 9.22
N TYR A 27 1.66 -6.23 8.46
CA TYR A 27 2.62 -6.75 7.48
C TYR A 27 4.02 -6.56 8.04
N GLN A 28 4.67 -7.68 8.36
CA GLN A 28 6.02 -7.64 8.88
C GLN A 28 7.01 -7.22 7.77
N PRO A 29 8.11 -6.54 8.13
CA PRO A 29 9.22 -6.31 7.21
C PRO A 29 9.66 -7.63 6.54
N GLY A 30 9.89 -7.59 5.23
CA GLY A 30 10.21 -8.78 4.43
C GLY A 30 9.02 -9.69 4.08
N THR A 31 7.80 -9.37 4.55
CA THR A 31 6.59 -10.10 4.16
C THR A 31 6.08 -9.65 2.80
N ARG A 32 5.53 -10.60 2.04
CA ARG A 32 4.88 -10.35 0.77
C ARG A 32 3.58 -9.58 0.98
N ILE A 33 3.46 -8.44 0.30
CA ILE A 33 2.21 -7.67 0.25
C ILE A 33 1.27 -8.19 -0.84
N PRO A 34 -0.04 -7.95 -0.68
CA PRO A 34 -1.02 -8.31 -1.69
C PRO A 34 -0.68 -7.73 -3.06
N SER A 35 -0.82 -8.56 -4.09
CA SER A 35 -0.59 -8.15 -5.48
C SER A 35 -1.71 -7.21 -5.94
N VAL A 36 -1.49 -6.49 -7.04
CA VAL A 36 -2.50 -5.58 -7.63
C VAL A 36 -3.86 -6.27 -7.82
N ILE A 37 -3.87 -7.54 -8.22
CA ILE A 37 -5.09 -8.34 -8.37
C ILE A 37 -5.80 -8.54 -7.02
N GLN A 38 -5.05 -8.90 -5.97
CA GLN A 38 -5.60 -9.08 -4.63
C GLN A 38 -6.11 -7.75 -4.06
N LEU A 39 -5.42 -6.64 -4.33
CA LEU A 39 -5.90 -5.30 -3.95
C LEU A 39 -7.19 -4.95 -4.68
N GLN A 40 -7.33 -5.34 -5.94
CA GLN A 40 -8.57 -5.18 -6.70
C GLN A 40 -9.71 -5.99 -6.09
N GLU A 41 -9.47 -7.23 -5.70
CA GLU A 41 -10.48 -8.10 -5.06
C GLU A 41 -10.86 -7.62 -3.65
N GLU A 42 -9.87 -7.22 -2.85
CA GLU A 42 -10.08 -6.77 -1.46
C GLU A 42 -10.74 -5.40 -1.37
N PHE A 43 -10.33 -4.44 -2.22
CA PHE A 43 -10.79 -3.05 -2.15
C PHE A 43 -11.75 -2.64 -3.29
N GLY A 44 -12.04 -3.54 -4.24
CA GLY A 44 -12.91 -3.24 -5.39
C GLY A 44 -12.36 -2.13 -6.30
N ILE A 45 -11.03 -2.03 -6.43
CA ILE A 45 -10.36 -0.98 -7.22
C ILE A 45 -9.95 -1.49 -8.60
N ALA A 46 -9.84 -0.58 -9.58
CA ALA A 46 -9.33 -0.95 -10.90
C ALA A 46 -7.84 -1.34 -10.85
N THR A 47 -7.39 -2.20 -11.76
CA THR A 47 -5.98 -2.63 -11.87
C THR A 47 -5.01 -1.43 -11.96
N ALA A 48 -5.36 -0.41 -12.73
CA ALA A 48 -4.58 0.83 -12.83
C ALA A 48 -4.49 1.60 -11.49
N THR A 49 -5.55 1.52 -10.69
CA THR A 49 -5.59 2.12 -9.33
C THR A 49 -4.69 1.33 -8.40
N GLY A 50 -4.76 -0.01 -8.41
CA GLY A 50 -3.87 -0.85 -7.61
C GLY A 50 -2.39 -0.69 -7.99
N GLN A 51 -2.07 -0.61 -9.29
CA GLN A 51 -0.71 -0.27 -9.74
C GLN A 51 -0.24 1.10 -9.22
N LYS A 52 -1.13 2.09 -9.20
CA LYS A 52 -0.82 3.42 -8.66
C LYS A 52 -0.53 3.36 -7.14
N VAL A 53 -1.31 2.58 -6.39
CA VAL A 53 -1.07 2.32 -4.96
C VAL A 53 0.31 1.71 -4.75
N MET A 54 0.62 0.62 -5.46
CA MET A 54 1.91 -0.08 -5.34
C MET A 54 3.07 0.86 -5.68
N ARG A 55 2.93 1.66 -6.74
CA ARG A 55 3.96 2.62 -7.13
C ARG A 55 4.13 3.74 -6.09
N ALA A 56 3.05 4.20 -5.47
CA ALA A 56 3.09 5.18 -4.39
C ALA A 56 3.76 4.58 -3.13
N LEU A 57 3.35 3.39 -2.68
CA LEU A 57 3.97 2.70 -1.53
C LEU A 57 5.48 2.49 -1.74
N ARG A 58 5.88 2.17 -2.98
CA ARG A 58 7.29 2.03 -3.35
C ARG A 58 8.02 3.37 -3.33
N ALA A 59 7.39 4.44 -3.79
CA ALA A 59 7.96 5.79 -3.76
C ALA A 59 8.09 6.32 -2.33
N ASP A 60 7.15 5.97 -1.45
CA ASP A 60 7.17 6.24 -0.01
C ASP A 60 8.20 5.37 0.73
N GLY A 61 8.90 4.47 0.03
CA GLY A 61 9.90 3.58 0.61
C GLY A 61 9.33 2.52 1.54
N LEU A 62 8.03 2.23 1.48
CA LEU A 62 7.36 1.25 2.37
C LEU A 62 7.44 -0.17 1.82
N ILE A 63 7.59 -0.32 0.51
CA ILE A 63 7.65 -1.61 -0.16
C ILE A 63 8.73 -1.63 -1.24
N TYR A 64 9.21 -2.82 -1.57
CA TYR A 64 10.07 -3.06 -2.71
C TYR A 64 9.46 -4.14 -3.61
N THR A 65 9.75 -4.07 -4.91
CA THR A 65 9.29 -5.08 -5.89
C THR A 65 10.47 -5.93 -6.29
N GLU A 66 10.36 -7.24 -6.10
CA GLU A 66 11.31 -8.22 -6.60
C GLU A 66 10.81 -8.82 -7.92
N PRO A 67 11.57 -8.68 -9.02
CA PRO A 67 11.17 -9.23 -10.31
C PRO A 67 11.02 -10.75 -10.22
N GLY A 68 9.82 -11.25 -10.58
CA GLY A 68 9.50 -12.68 -10.54
C GLY A 68 8.95 -13.20 -9.20
N MET A 69 9.12 -12.47 -8.09
CA MET A 69 8.62 -12.89 -6.77
C MET A 69 7.42 -12.07 -6.27
N GLY A 70 7.31 -10.79 -6.67
CA GLY A 70 6.20 -9.93 -6.28
C GLY A 70 6.67 -8.69 -5.53
N SER A 71 5.89 -8.24 -4.55
CA SER A 71 6.22 -7.07 -3.75
C SER A 71 6.25 -7.43 -2.27
N PHE A 72 7.18 -6.81 -1.55
CA PHE A 72 7.50 -7.09 -0.16
C PHE A 72 7.62 -5.79 0.63
N VAL A 73 7.30 -5.84 1.92
CA VAL A 73 7.49 -4.71 2.84
C VAL A 73 8.97 -4.48 3.08
N VAL A 74 9.42 -3.22 3.04
CA VAL A 74 10.83 -2.92 3.36
C VAL A 74 11.16 -3.28 4.80
N GLU A 75 12.42 -3.61 5.04
CA GLU A 75 12.88 -3.94 6.40
C GLU A 75 13.02 -2.70 7.30
N GLN A 76 13.34 -1.57 6.69
CA GLN A 76 13.50 -0.29 7.37
C GLN A 76 12.43 0.66 6.85
N LEU A 77 11.36 0.84 7.62
CA LEU A 77 10.38 1.88 7.32
C LEU A 77 11.09 3.24 7.38
N PRO A 78 10.96 4.09 6.36
CA PRO A 78 11.50 5.43 6.45
C PRO A 78 10.85 6.11 7.66
N GLU A 79 11.71 6.56 8.59
CA GLU A 79 11.32 7.58 9.57
C GLU A 79 10.69 8.72 8.78
N GLU A 80 9.44 9.05 9.09
CA GLU A 80 8.67 10.00 8.29
C GLU A 80 9.49 11.26 8.06
N PRO A 81 9.67 11.76 6.82
CA PRO A 81 10.03 13.15 6.67
C PRO A 81 8.87 13.93 7.29
N GLY A 82 9.11 14.52 8.46
CA GLY A 82 8.15 15.41 9.09
C GLY A 82 7.82 16.52 8.11
N ASP A 83 6.57 16.53 7.64
CA ASP A 83 5.95 17.65 6.92
C ASP A 83 4.84 18.22 7.80
#